data_AF-A0A1W9P633-F1
#
_entry.id   AF-A0A1W9P633-F1
#
_cell.length_a   1.000
_cell.length_b   1.000
_cell.length_c   1.000
_cell.angle_alpha   90.00
_cell.angle_beta   90.00
_cell.angle_gamma   90.00
#
_symmetry.space_group_name_H-M   'P 1'
#
loop_
_entity.id
_entity.type
_entity.pdbx_description
1 polymer ?
#
loop_
_entity_poly.entity_id
_entity_poly.type
_entity_poly.pdbx_seq_one_letter_code
_entity_poly.pdbx_strand_id
1 'polypeptide(L)'
;MSITRLRKIEGQIKGIQNMIKERRYCIDVVMQIEAAESALHKVSEIILKNHLETCVLEAFRSRDKAIRQQKVDELMKVYKKLRSC
;
A
#
# COMPACT_ATOMS: atom_id res chain seq x y z
N MET A 1 13.09 4.74 -0.72
CA MET A 1 12.34 3.80 -1.59
C MET A 1 10.83 4.03 -1.36
N SER A 2 10.11 4.67 -2.29
CA SER A 2 8.62 4.79 -2.35
C SER A 2 8.19 5.92 -3.30
N ILE A 3 8.90 7.05 -3.27
CA ILE A 3 8.49 8.30 -3.94
C ILE A 3 8.37 8.16 -5.46
N THR A 4 9.30 7.46 -6.13
CA THR A 4 9.22 7.29 -7.60
C THR A 4 7.97 6.51 -8.04
N ARG A 5 7.51 5.53 -7.23
CA ARG A 5 6.28 4.78 -7.52
C ARG A 5 5.05 5.65 -7.27
N LEU A 6 5.05 6.41 -6.17
CA LEU A 6 4.00 7.38 -5.87
C LEU A 6 3.87 8.46 -6.95
N ARG A 7 4.97 8.97 -7.50
CA ARG A 7 4.96 9.90 -8.65
C ARG A 7 4.32 9.31 -9.90
N LYS A 8 4.54 8.01 -10.17
CA LYS A 8 3.87 7.32 -11.29
C LYS A 8 2.37 7.23 -11.04
N ILE A 9 1.96 6.87 -9.82
CA ILE A 9 0.55 6.80 -9.42
C ILE A 9 -0.10 8.18 -9.53
N GLU A 10 0.56 9.25 -9.08
CA GLU A 10 0.09 10.62 -9.26
C GLU A 10 -0.17 10.94 -10.74
N GLY A 11 0.70 10.48 -11.64
CA GLY A 11 0.48 10.55 -13.09
C GLY A 11 -0.76 9.78 -13.57
N GLN A 12 -0.99 8.58 -13.03
CA GLN A 12 -2.20 7.79 -13.32
C GLN A 12 -3.46 8.52 -12.86
N ILE A 13 -3.46 9.10 -11.64
CA ILE A 13 -4.58 9.88 -11.11
C ILE A 13 -4.87 11.11 -12.00
N LYS A 14 -3.83 11.85 -12.42
CA LYS A 14 -3.98 12.96 -13.37
C LYS A 14 -4.54 12.49 -14.72
N GLY A 15 -4.10 11.32 -15.19
CA GLY A 15 -4.65 10.68 -16.40
C GLY A 15 -6.14 10.41 -16.27
N ILE A 16 -6.57 9.75 -15.19
CA ILE A 16 -7.98 9.45 -14.90
C ILE A 16 -8.83 10.72 -14.88
N GLN A 17 -8.35 11.79 -14.24
CA GLN A 17 -9.04 13.09 -14.22
C GLN A 17 -9.27 13.64 -15.63
N ASN A 18 -8.28 13.54 -16.51
CA ASN A 18 -8.42 13.98 -17.91
C ASN A 18 -9.39 13.10 -18.69
N MET A 19 -9.35 11.77 -18.50
CA MET A 19 -10.29 10.85 -19.16
C MET A 19 -11.75 11.18 -18.80
N ILE A 20 -12.01 11.55 -17.54
CA ILE A 20 -13.34 11.97 -17.09
C ILE A 20 -13.75 13.30 -17.75
N LYS A 21 -12.85 14.30 -17.78
CA LYS A 21 -13.11 15.59 -18.45
C LYS A 21 -13.40 15.43 -19.94
N GLU A 22 -12.69 14.53 -20.60
CA GLU A 22 -12.86 14.19 -22.01
C GLU A 22 -14.07 13.27 -22.28
N ARG A 23 -14.83 12.89 -21.23
CA ARG A 23 -15.98 11.97 -21.32
C ARG A 23 -15.63 10.65 -22.02
N ARG A 24 -14.43 10.11 -21.76
CA ARG A 24 -14.02 8.81 -22.27
C ARG A 24 -14.94 7.69 -21.78
N TYR A 25 -14.93 6.58 -22.52
CA TYR A 25 -15.75 5.41 -22.22
C TYR A 25 -15.54 4.93 -20.79
N CYS A 26 -16.64 4.73 -20.05
CA CYS A 26 -16.59 4.49 -18.61
C CYS A 26 -15.75 3.27 -18.23
N ILE A 27 -15.78 2.21 -19.05
CA ILE A 27 -15.00 1.00 -18.78
C ILE A 27 -13.49 1.27 -18.88
N ASP A 28 -13.04 2.14 -19.80
CA ASP A 28 -11.63 2.54 -19.88
C ASP A 28 -11.19 3.29 -18.62
N VAL A 29 -12.05 4.15 -18.08
CA VAL A 29 -11.80 4.89 -16.84
C VAL A 29 -11.70 3.93 -15.67
N VAL A 30 -12.63 2.97 -15.56
CA VAL A 30 -12.60 1.92 -14.53
C VAL A 30 -11.31 1.10 -14.62
N MET A 31 -10.91 0.66 -15.80
CA MET A 31 -9.65 -0.07 -15.99
C MET A 31 -8.42 0.73 -15.54
N GLN A 32 -8.40 2.06 -15.73
CA GLN A 32 -7.31 2.88 -15.22
C GLN A 32 -7.34 3.09 -13.71
N ILE A 33 -8.53 3.14 -13.09
CA ILE A 33 -8.68 3.17 -11.64
C ILE A 33 -8.09 1.87 -11.04
N GLU A 34 -8.49 0.71 -11.56
CA GLU A 34 -7.97 -0.60 -11.13
C GLU A 34 -6.43 -0.68 -11.26
N ALA A 35 -5.87 -0.10 -12.33
CA ALA A 35 -4.42 -0.03 -12.53
C ALA A 35 -3.73 0.86 -11.49
N ALA A 36 -4.36 1.97 -11.07
CA ALA A 36 -3.84 2.85 -10.02
C ALA A 36 -3.94 2.18 -8.63
N GLU A 37 -5.05 1.50 -8.34
CA GLU A 37 -5.25 0.74 -7.09
C GLU A 37 -4.23 -0.39 -6.97
N SER A 38 -4.03 -1.17 -8.03
CA SER A 38 -3.01 -2.23 -8.08
C SER A 38 -1.59 -1.68 -7.81
N ALA A 39 -1.28 -0.50 -8.34
CA ALA A 39 0.00 0.16 -8.08
C ALA A 39 0.13 0.63 -6.61
N LEU A 40 -0.94 1.13 -6.01
CA LEU A 40 -1.00 1.49 -4.59
C LEU A 40 -0.83 0.28 -3.67
N HIS A 41 -1.47 -0.85 -3.99
CA HIS A 41 -1.29 -2.12 -3.27
C HIS A 41 0.18 -2.55 -3.28
N LYS A 42 0.84 -2.47 -4.45
CA LYS A 42 2.28 -2.78 -4.57
C LYS A 42 3.14 -1.88 -3.67
N VAL A 43 2.82 -0.60 -3.56
CA VAL A 43 3.54 0.32 -2.66
C VAL A 43 3.32 -0.07 -1.19
N SER A 44 2.08 -0.40 -0.83
CA SER A 44 1.72 -0.84 0.52
C SER A 44 2.47 -2.12 0.93
N GLU A 45 2.55 -3.11 0.03
CA GLU A 45 3.34 -4.34 0.22
C GLU A 45 4.82 -4.04 0.50
N ILE A 46 5.43 -3.15 -0.29
CA ILE A 46 6.85 -2.78 -0.12
C ILE A 46 7.08 -2.11 1.25
N ILE A 47 6.20 -1.19 1.64
CA ILE A 47 6.31 -0.50 2.93
C ILE A 47 6.14 -1.49 4.09
N LEU A 48 5.15 -2.39 4.00
CA LEU A 48 4.92 -3.41 5.02
C LEU A 48 6.09 -4.39 5.11
N LYS A 49 6.65 -4.82 3.97
CA LYS A 49 7.85 -5.66 3.94
C LYS A 49 9.01 -4.98 4.66
N ASN A 50 9.28 -3.70 4.37
CA ASN A 50 10.35 -2.97 5.04
C ASN A 50 10.11 -2.85 6.56
N HIS A 51 8.86 -2.63 6.99
CA HIS A 51 8.51 -2.60 8.41
C HIS A 51 8.75 -3.95 9.10
N LEU A 52 8.42 -5.06 8.43
CA LEU A 52 8.69 -6.42 8.90
C LEU A 52 10.19 -6.67 9.05
N GLU A 53 10.99 -6.27 8.06
CA GLU A 53 12.43 -6.49 8.02
C GLU A 53 13.23 -5.62 9.01
N THR A 54 12.63 -4.54 9.52
CA THR A 54 13.30 -3.61 10.45
C THR A 54 12.66 -3.66 11.83
N CYS A 55 11.53 -2.99 12.01
CA CYS A 55 10.90 -2.79 13.31
C CYS A 55 10.48 -4.10 13.98
N VAL A 56 9.97 -5.05 13.19
CA VAL A 56 9.49 -6.33 13.73
C VAL A 56 10.68 -7.25 14.04
N LEU A 57 11.62 -7.44 13.10
CA LEU A 57 12.81 -8.24 13.35
C LEU A 57 13.62 -7.74 14.56
N GLU A 58 13.75 -6.42 14.74
CA GLU A 58 14.38 -5.83 15.92
C GLU A 58 13.63 -6.15 17.21
N ALA A 59 12.30 -6.05 17.21
CA ALA A 59 11.49 -6.39 18.37
C ALA A 59 11.60 -7.87 18.75
N PHE A 60 11.71 -8.78 17.77
CA PHE A 60 11.93 -10.20 18.02
C PHE A 60 13.30 -10.51 18.63
N ARG A 61 14.30 -9.64 18.42
CA ARG A 61 15.61 -9.72 19.09
C ARG A 61 15.56 -9.23 20.54
N SER A 62 14.52 -8.52 20.95
CA SER A 62 14.32 -8.11 22.34
C SER A 62 14.03 -9.32 23.24
N ARG A 63 14.59 -9.32 24.45
CA ARG A 63 14.27 -10.33 25.48
C ARG A 63 12.89 -10.12 26.11
N ASP A 64 12.30 -8.95 25.97
CA ASP A 64 10.99 -8.62 26.53
C ASP A 64 9.83 -9.24 25.73
N LYS A 65 9.03 -10.07 26.40
CA LYS A 65 7.86 -10.74 25.81
C LYS A 65 6.73 -9.76 25.47
N ALA A 66 6.55 -8.68 26.24
CA ALA A 66 5.51 -7.69 26.01
C ALA A 66 5.76 -6.92 24.70
N ILE A 67 7.01 -6.53 24.46
CA ILE A 67 7.43 -5.85 23.21
C ILE A 67 7.18 -6.74 21.99
N ARG A 68 7.51 -8.03 22.09
CA ARG A 68 7.25 -9.00 21.00
C ARG A 68 5.75 -9.14 20.73
N GLN A 69 4.93 -9.29 21.77
CA GLN A 69 3.48 -9.46 21.61
C GLN A 69 2.83 -8.21 21.00
N GLN A 70 3.24 -7.02 21.44
CA GLN A 70 2.74 -5.76 20.89
C GLN A 70 2.98 -5.65 19.37
N LYS A 71 4.15 -6.07 18.89
CA LYS A 71 4.47 -6.03 17.46
C LYS A 71 3.72 -7.06 16.64
N VAL A 72 3.44 -8.23 17.20
CA VAL A 72 2.55 -9.23 16.58
C VAL A 72 1.13 -8.67 16.45
N ASP A 73 0.60 -8.03 17.50
CA ASP A 73 -0.74 -7.45 17.48
C ASP A 73 -0.85 -6.29 16.47
N GLU A 74 0.19 -5.47 16.35
CA GLU A 74 0.30 -4.40 15.33
C GLU A 74 0.24 -4.98 13.91
N LEU A 75 1.01 -6.04 13.64
CA LEU A 75 0.97 -6.72 12.34
C LEU A 75 -0.40 -7.31 12.02
N MET A 76 -1.05 -7.94 13.00
CA MET A 76 -2.39 -8.50 12.81
C MET A 76 -3.43 -7.41 12.50
N LYS A 77 -3.28 -6.21 13.07
CA LYS A 77 -4.14 -5.06 12.73
C LYS A 77 -3.93 -4.59 11.30
N VAL A 78 -2.68 -4.50 10.84
CA VAL A 78 -2.36 -4.09 9.46
C VAL A 78 -2.84 -5.14 8.45
N TYR A 79 -2.61 -6.42 8.73
CA TYR A 79 -3.07 -7.53 7.89
C TYR A 79 -4.60 -7.53 7.71
N LYS A 80 -5.36 -7.31 8.80
CA LYS A 80 -6.82 -7.21 8.72
C LYS A 80 -7.27 -6.06 7.82
N LYS A 81 -6.65 -4.89 7.94
CA LYS A 81 -6.98 -3.72 7.10
C LYS A 81 -6.73 -3.97 5.61
N LEU A 82 -5.67 -4.70 5.28
CA LEU A 82 -5.31 -5.02 3.89
C LEU A 82 -6.25 -6.03 3.21
N ARG A 83 -6.99 -6.86 3.98
CA ARG A 83 -7.97 -7.82 3.44
C ARG A 83 -9.41 -7.30 3.38
N SER A 84 -9.67 -6.12 3.94
CA SER A 84 -11.01 -5.52 3.99
C SER A 84 -11.30 -4.54 2.84
N CYS A 85 -10.47 -4.53 1.80
CA CYS A 85 -10.70 -3.81 0.55
C CYS A 85 -10.86 -4.83 -0.59
#